data_AF-A0A1Y5TTB7-F1
#
_entry.id   AF-A0A1Y5TTB7-F1
#
_cell.length_a   1.000
_cell.length_b   1.000
_cell.length_c   1.000
_cell.angle_alpha   90.00
_cell.angle_beta   90.00
_cell.angle_gamma   90.00
#
_symmetry.space_group_name_H-M   'P 1'
#
loop_
_entity.id
_entity.type
_entity.pdbx_description
1 polymer ?
#
loop_
_entity_poly.entity_id
_entity_poly.type
_entity_poly.pdbx_seq_one_letter_code
_entity_poly.pdbx_strand_id
1 'polypeptide(L)'
;MTSKWSLVKTGETPSRQFNGHAINEGMTTQNRPFAEIAYRIKWHRSLMGLDQKTYAAKAGITRSSLNNWESGDYRLSLDGGLALRRTFGLSLDFMYEGIDDALPMSLRQAWRESPDERHSK
;
A
#
# COMPACT_ATOMS: atom_id res chain seq x y z
N MET A 1 6.71 -64.71 18.02
CA MET A 1 7.07 -63.38 18.54
C MET A 1 7.89 -62.66 17.48
N THR A 2 7.30 -61.69 16.77
CA THR A 2 8.01 -60.55 16.13
C THR A 2 6.95 -59.63 15.50
N SER A 3 6.50 -58.66 16.28
CA SER A 3 5.71 -57.53 15.78
C SER A 3 6.65 -56.56 15.06
N LYS A 4 6.38 -56.26 13.78
CA LYS A 4 7.01 -55.14 13.07
C LYS A 4 5.91 -54.33 12.41
N TRP A 5 5.38 -53.36 13.15
CA TRP A 5 4.41 -52.40 12.65
C TRP A 5 5.16 -51.26 11.97
N SER A 6 4.87 -51.07 10.68
CA SER A 6 5.45 -50.03 9.83
C SER A 6 4.90 -48.65 10.18
N LEU A 7 5.80 -47.67 10.18
CA LEU A 7 5.57 -46.26 10.44
C LEU A 7 4.61 -45.66 9.39
N VAL A 8 3.41 -45.25 9.80
CA VAL A 8 2.46 -44.52 8.94
C VAL A 8 2.93 -43.07 8.80
N LYS A 9 3.15 -42.61 7.58
CA LYS A 9 3.36 -41.19 7.25
C LYS A 9 2.01 -40.50 7.31
N THR A 10 1.76 -39.70 8.34
CA THR A 10 0.57 -38.84 8.43
C THR A 10 0.60 -37.82 7.31
N GLY A 11 -0.41 -37.91 6.44
CA GLY A 11 -0.56 -37.11 5.23
C GLY A 11 -0.69 -35.62 5.52
N GLU A 12 -0.04 -34.86 4.65
CA GLU A 12 -0.24 -33.43 4.46
C GLU A 12 -1.73 -33.13 4.29
N THR A 13 -2.21 -32.15 5.04
CA THR A 13 -3.58 -31.65 4.92
C THR A 13 -3.65 -30.78 3.67
N PRO A 14 -4.46 -31.11 2.63
CA PRO A 14 -4.69 -30.17 1.56
C PRO A 14 -5.62 -29.09 2.11
N SER A 15 -5.09 -27.89 2.33
CA SER A 15 -5.90 -26.71 2.62
C SER A 15 -6.81 -26.45 1.41
N ARG A 16 -8.07 -26.86 1.59
CA ARG A 16 -9.15 -26.78 0.61
C ARG A 16 -9.40 -25.31 0.28
N GLN A 17 -9.18 -24.95 -0.97
CA GLN A 17 -9.51 -23.63 -1.53
C GLN A 17 -11.00 -23.35 -1.30
N PHE A 18 -11.31 -22.28 -0.56
CA PHE A 18 -12.65 -21.71 -0.51
C PHE A 18 -12.81 -20.78 -1.72
N ASN A 19 -13.39 -21.31 -2.80
CA ASN A 19 -13.93 -20.51 -3.89
C ASN A 19 -15.27 -19.90 -3.44
N GLY A 20 -15.24 -18.67 -2.93
CA GLY A 20 -16.44 -17.85 -2.74
C GLY A 20 -16.73 -17.04 -4.00
N HIS A 21 -17.61 -17.54 -4.87
CA HIS A 21 -18.30 -16.69 -5.86
C HIS A 21 -19.37 -15.88 -5.12
N ALA A 22 -19.03 -14.64 -4.73
CA ALA A 22 -20.01 -13.65 -4.32
C ALA A 22 -20.27 -12.71 -5.50
N ILE A 23 -21.45 -12.86 -6.10
CA ILE A 23 -22.07 -11.83 -6.94
C ILE A 23 -22.31 -10.60 -6.07
N ASN A 24 -21.73 -9.45 -6.43
CA ASN A 24 -22.10 -8.17 -5.84
C ASN A 24 -22.08 -7.07 -6.90
N GLU A 25 -23.26 -6.53 -7.13
CA GLU A 25 -23.57 -5.36 -7.94
C GLU A 25 -23.02 -4.10 -7.25
N GLY A 26 -22.34 -3.23 -7.99
CA GLY A 26 -21.88 -1.92 -7.49
C GLY A 26 -20.37 -1.71 -7.56
N MET A 27 -19.93 -1.07 -8.64
CA MET A 27 -18.54 -0.76 -8.98
C MET A 27 -17.97 0.33 -8.04
N THR A 28 -17.12 -0.03 -7.06
CA THR A 28 -16.32 0.94 -6.26
C THR A 28 -14.91 0.38 -6.04
N THR A 29 -13.90 1.24 -6.13
CA THR A 29 -12.45 0.97 -5.98
C THR A 29 -12.13 -0.33 -5.24
N GLN A 30 -11.53 -1.27 -5.97
CA GLN A 30 -11.01 -2.56 -5.49
C GLN A 30 -10.61 -2.51 -4.01
N ASN A 31 -11.22 -3.36 -3.19
CA ASN A 31 -11.00 -3.52 -1.75
C ASN A 31 -9.53 -3.92 -1.46
N ARG A 32 -8.62 -2.97 -1.60
CA ARG A 32 -7.19 -3.17 -1.38
C ARG A 32 -6.85 -2.71 0.03
N PRO A 33 -6.12 -3.53 0.82
CA PRO A 33 -5.92 -3.29 2.24
C PRO A 33 -5.18 -1.97 2.55
N PHE A 34 -4.42 -1.43 1.59
CA PHE A 34 -3.63 -0.20 1.76
C PHE A 34 -3.97 0.86 0.70
N ALA A 35 -5.19 0.86 0.17
CA ALA A 35 -5.63 1.82 -0.85
C ALA A 35 -5.41 3.29 -0.44
N GLU A 36 -5.65 3.61 0.84
CA GLU A 36 -5.48 4.97 1.38
C GLU A 36 -4.03 5.44 1.38
N ILE A 37 -3.09 4.56 1.76
CA ILE A 37 -1.65 4.84 1.70
C ILE A 37 -1.22 5.03 0.24
N ALA A 38 -1.68 4.14 -0.63
CA ALA A 38 -1.39 4.18 -2.06
C ALA A 38 -1.86 5.51 -2.68
N TYR A 39 -3.06 5.95 -2.31
CA TYR A 39 -3.64 7.21 -2.76
C TYR A 39 -2.76 8.40 -2.38
N ARG A 40 -2.35 8.52 -1.12
CA ARG A 40 -1.49 9.62 -0.65
C ARG A 40 -0.13 9.67 -1.34
N ILE A 41 0.49 8.52 -1.58
CA ILE A 41 1.76 8.44 -2.32
C ILE A 41 1.56 8.89 -3.77
N LYS A 42 0.50 8.41 -4.44
CA LYS A 42 0.16 8.81 -5.81
C LYS A 42 -0.14 10.29 -5.94
N TRP A 43 -0.91 10.84 -5.00
CA TRP A 43 -1.20 12.26 -4.94
C TRP A 43 0.10 13.06 -4.91
N HIS A 44 1.00 12.76 -3.97
CA HIS A 44 2.25 13.50 -3.85
C HIS A 44 3.14 13.33 -5.09
N ARG A 45 3.23 12.12 -5.66
CA ARG A 45 3.98 11.91 -6.92
C ARG A 45 3.40 12.74 -8.07
N SER A 46 2.07 12.80 -8.18
CA SER A 46 1.37 13.54 -9.23
C SER A 46 1.53 15.06 -9.03
N LEU A 47 1.48 15.54 -7.78
CA LEU A 47 1.80 16.91 -7.41
C LEU A 47 3.21 17.31 -7.87
N MET A 48 4.18 16.39 -7.78
CA MET A 48 5.55 16.60 -8.26
C MET A 48 5.70 16.52 -9.78
N GLY A 49 4.66 16.11 -10.52
CA GLY A 49 4.72 15.92 -11.97
C GLY A 49 5.67 14.80 -12.41
N LEU A 50 5.91 13.79 -11.55
CA LEU A 50 6.88 12.74 -11.80
C LEU A 50 6.23 11.41 -12.17
N ASP A 51 6.85 10.67 -13.08
CA ASP A 51 6.54 9.26 -13.29
C ASP A 51 7.08 8.40 -12.13
N GLN A 52 6.62 7.15 -12.04
CA GLN A 52 7.05 6.25 -10.96
C GLN A 52 8.56 6.01 -10.96
N LYS A 53 9.18 5.94 -12.15
CA LYS A 53 10.61 5.65 -12.28
C LYS A 53 11.44 6.78 -11.70
N THR A 54 11.14 8.03 -12.07
CA THR A 54 11.87 9.22 -11.62
C THR A 54 11.60 9.50 -10.14
N TYR A 55 10.36 9.33 -9.70
CA TYR A 55 9.98 9.51 -8.28
C TYR A 55 10.72 8.50 -7.38
N ALA A 56 10.73 7.22 -7.76
CA ALA A 56 11.46 6.17 -7.04
C ALA A 56 12.97 6.44 -7.02
N ALA A 57 13.55 6.81 -8.17
CA ALA A 57 14.98 7.11 -8.28
C ALA A 57 15.39 8.28 -7.37
N LYS A 58 14.62 9.37 -7.33
CA LYS A 58 14.89 10.52 -6.44
C LYS A 58 14.86 10.13 -4.95
N ALA A 59 13.97 9.22 -4.58
CA ALA A 59 13.87 8.72 -3.22
C ALA A 59 14.88 7.60 -2.87
N GLY A 60 15.68 7.13 -3.82
CA GLY A 60 16.60 6.01 -3.59
C GLY A 60 15.89 4.67 -3.33
N ILE A 61 14.66 4.51 -3.85
CA ILE A 61 13.87 3.27 -3.76
C ILE A 61 13.73 2.63 -5.14
N THR A 62 13.41 1.33 -5.19
CA THR A 62 13.16 0.68 -6.48
C THR A 62 11.79 1.08 -7.04
N ARG A 63 11.68 1.14 -8.37
CA ARG A 63 10.38 1.35 -9.05
C ARG A 63 9.37 0.28 -8.69
N SER A 64 9.81 -0.98 -8.51
CA SER A 64 8.94 -2.10 -8.14
C SER A 64 8.33 -1.92 -6.75
N SER A 65 9.14 -1.51 -5.77
CA SER A 65 8.66 -1.17 -4.42
C SER A 65 7.61 -0.07 -4.46
N LEU A 66 7.87 1.01 -5.19
CA LEU A 66 6.89 2.09 -5.36
C LEU A 66 5.60 1.59 -6.02
N ASN A 67 5.70 0.78 -7.08
CA ASN A 67 4.53 0.22 -7.76
C ASN A 67 3.64 -0.63 -6.81
N ASN A 68 4.26 -1.45 -5.96
CA ASN A 68 3.55 -2.27 -4.98
C ASN A 68 2.83 -1.42 -3.92
N TRP A 69 3.44 -0.30 -3.49
CA TRP A 69 2.80 0.61 -2.54
C TRP A 69 1.70 1.44 -3.19
N GLU A 70 1.92 1.89 -4.43
CA GLU A 70 0.91 2.61 -5.22
C GLU A 70 -0.22 1.70 -5.71
N SER A 71 -0.05 0.38 -5.75
CA SER A 71 -1.17 -0.52 -6.01
C SER A 71 -2.12 -0.54 -4.82
N GLY A 72 -1.59 -0.47 -3.59
CA GLY A 72 -2.36 -0.62 -2.35
C GLY A 72 -2.53 -2.08 -1.90
N ASP A 73 -1.92 -3.02 -2.63
CA ASP A 73 -1.88 -4.44 -2.25
C ASP A 73 -0.85 -4.70 -1.14
N TYR A 74 0.18 -3.85 -1.06
CA TYR A 74 1.28 -3.97 -0.11
C TYR A 74 1.39 -2.73 0.77
N ARG A 75 1.68 -2.94 2.06
CA ARG A 75 1.93 -1.85 3.01
C ARG A 75 3.23 -1.14 2.64
N LEU A 76 3.23 0.19 2.75
CA LEU A 76 4.45 0.99 2.69
C LEU A 76 5.43 0.53 3.79
N SER A 77 6.64 0.14 3.40
CA SER A 77 7.68 -0.21 4.36
C SER A 77 8.18 1.04 5.10
N LEU A 78 8.62 0.87 6.35
CA LEU A 78 9.14 1.98 7.14
C LEU A 78 10.34 2.65 6.47
N ASP A 79 11.28 1.87 5.93
CA ASP A 79 12.43 2.41 5.19
C ASP A 79 12.01 3.21 3.95
N GLY A 80 10.97 2.75 3.25
CA GLY A 80 10.37 3.47 2.13
C GLY A 80 9.76 4.80 2.56
N GLY A 81 8.97 4.80 3.63
CA GLY A 81 8.40 6.02 4.20
C GLY A 81 9.48 7.00 4.65
N LEU A 82 10.52 6.52 5.33
CA LEU A 82 11.65 7.35 5.76
C LEU A 82 12.42 7.93 4.56
N ALA A 83 12.56 7.17 3.47
CA ALA A 83 13.18 7.65 2.24
C ALA A 83 12.36 8.78 1.61
N LEU A 84 11.04 8.61 1.47
CA LEU A 84 10.15 9.65 0.97
C LEU A 84 10.17 10.91 1.83
N ARG A 85 10.19 10.76 3.16
CA ARG A 85 10.33 11.87 4.09
C ARG A 85 11.62 12.64 3.89
N ARG A 86 12.77 11.95 3.81
CA ARG A 86 14.08 12.59 3.64
C ARG A 86 14.20 13.34 2.30
N THR A 87 13.66 12.76 1.23
CA THR A 87 13.78 13.33 -0.13
C THR A 87 12.79 14.47 -0.37
N PHE A 88 11.56 14.34 0.11
CA PHE A 88 10.46 15.24 -0.27
C PHE A 88 9.81 16.00 0.89
N GLY A 89 10.19 15.69 2.14
CA GLY A 89 9.51 16.24 3.32
C GLY A 89 8.12 15.66 3.57
N LEU A 90 7.76 14.55 2.90
CA LEU A 90 6.47 13.90 3.05
C LEU A 90 6.37 13.22 4.43
N SER A 91 5.44 13.63 5.26
CA SER A 91 5.32 13.14 6.64
C SER A 91 4.92 11.67 6.73
N LEU A 92 5.49 10.95 7.71
CA LEU A 92 5.11 9.56 8.01
C LEU A 92 3.67 9.49 8.50
N ASP A 93 3.28 10.39 9.42
CA ASP A 93 1.93 10.45 9.96
C ASP A 93 0.90 10.71 8.86
N PHE A 94 1.25 11.57 7.90
CA PHE A 94 0.43 11.76 6.71
C PHE A 94 0.36 10.49 5.86
N MET A 95 1.50 9.87 5.53
CA MET A 95 1.51 8.67 4.68
C MET A 95 0.71 7.50 5.27
N TYR A 96 0.82 7.26 6.57
CA TYR A 96 0.18 6.12 7.23
C TYR A 96 -1.24 6.42 7.71
N GLU A 97 -1.45 7.55 8.38
CA GLU A 97 -2.70 7.87 9.08
C GLU A 97 -3.52 8.99 8.40
N GLY A 98 -2.97 9.65 7.37
CA GLY A 98 -3.67 10.72 6.66
C GLY A 98 -3.75 12.04 7.42
N ILE A 99 -2.94 12.22 8.47
CA ILE A 99 -2.88 13.45 9.26
C ILE A 99 -2.19 14.55 8.44
N ASP A 100 -2.98 15.39 7.77
CA ASP A 100 -2.48 16.51 6.95
C ASP A 100 -1.84 17.62 7.79
N ASP A 101 -2.19 17.70 9.09
CA ASP A 101 -1.53 18.55 10.07
C ASP A 101 -0.04 18.24 10.28
N ALA A 102 0.41 17.06 9.85
CA ALA A 102 1.82 16.70 9.88
C ALA A 102 2.57 17.11 8.59
N LEU A 103 1.87 17.62 7.57
CA LEU A 103 2.50 18.11 6.34
C LEU A 103 3.11 19.52 6.53
N PRO A 104 4.22 19.82 5.83
CA PRO A 104 4.67 21.19 5.60
C PRO A 104 3.55 22.06 5.02
N MET A 105 3.54 23.35 5.37
CA MET A 105 2.44 24.27 5.04
C MET A 105 2.08 24.29 3.55
N SER A 106 3.07 24.28 2.66
CA SER A 106 2.86 24.24 1.21
C SER A 106 2.20 22.94 0.73
N LEU A 107 2.62 21.79 1.26
CA LEU A 107 2.02 20.49 0.93
C LEU A 107 0.62 20.35 1.50
N ARG A 108 0.38 20.84 2.72
CA ARG A 108 -0.94 20.86 3.33
C ARG A 108 -1.92 21.70 2.51
N GLN A 109 -1.49 22.87 2.06
CA GLN A 109 -2.29 23.72 1.20
C GLN A 109 -2.64 23.00 -0.11
N ALA A 110 -1.64 22.43 -0.79
CA ALA A 110 -1.87 21.67 -2.02
C ALA A 110 -2.80 20.46 -1.83
N TRP A 111 -2.74 19.79 -0.67
CA TRP A 111 -3.64 18.69 -0.32
C TRP A 111 -5.08 19.18 -0.15
N ARG A 112 -5.30 20.29 0.58
CA ARG A 112 -6.64 20.84 0.84
C ARG A 112 -7.27 21.50 -0.39
N GLU A 113 -6.46 22.04 -1.29
CA GLU A 113 -6.90 22.62 -2.58
C GLU A 113 -7.23 21.56 -3.64
N SER A 114 -6.83 20.30 -3.40
CA SER A 114 -7.21 19.15 -4.23
C SER A 114 -8.33 18.38 -3.54
N PRO A 115 -9.60 18.83 -3.58
CA PRO A 115 -10.71 18.07 -3.01
C PRO A 115 -10.87 16.78 -3.81
N ASP A 116 -10.31 15.68 -3.33
CA ASP A 116 -10.70 14.35 -3.79
C ASP A 116 -11.99 14.01 -3.04
N GLU A 117 -13.10 13.89 -3.76
CA GLU A 117 -14.47 13.74 -3.24
C GLU A 117 -14.70 12.45 -2.41
N ARG A 118 -13.64 11.70 -2.08
CA ARG A 118 -13.69 10.36 -1.48
C ARG A 118 -13.65 10.35 0.04
N HIS A 119 -13.24 11.45 0.68
CA HIS A 119 -13.00 11.50 2.13
C HIS A 119 -14.09 12.22 2.96
N SER A 120 -15.27 12.46 2.38
CA SER A 120 -16.47 12.79 3.19
C SER A 120 -17.07 11.52 3.78
N LYS A 121 -16.61 11.11 4.96
CA LYS A 121 -17.40 10.32 5.92
C LYS A 121 -17.06 10.72 7.35
#